data_AF-A0A9E2DG21-F1
#
_entry.id   AF-A0A9E2DG21-F1
#
_cell.length_a   1.000
_cell.length_b   1.000
_cell.length_c   1.000
_cell.angle_alpha   90.00
_cell.angle_beta   90.00
_cell.angle_gamma   90.00
#
_symmetry.space_group_name_H-M   'P 1'
#
loop_
_entity.id
_entity.type
_entity.pdbx_description
1 polymer ?
#
loop_
_entity_poly.entity_id
_entity_poly.type
_entity_poly.pdbx_seq_one_letter_code
_entity_poly.pdbx_strand_id
1 'polypeptide(L)'
;MRKILIVMMLCLSFSGFAEVICGGDLWTVQISVTQIDNHQVIITKHACTKGGEFIDGQFYEDGKPSKAREDYNVGYSFSGQVIDGNNHIVEDFIGGGDELSIVDAPEGFPFLTFLSSFYAANYSHTYLLYSTFPTFKKIAEIRDPLNMWQANNKKGSERIIDGYYINSNGSFLIDRLTTEHNEAGVWPPKYDLETFKIDESGLISLGIRDFDIENYKRLE
;
A
#
# COMPACT_ATOMS: atom_id res chain seq x y z
N MET A 1 -12.07 31.71 44.67
CA MET A 1 -11.19 30.51 44.76
C MET A 1 -11.51 29.60 43.60
N ARG A 2 -10.46 29.12 42.92
CA ARG A 2 -10.45 28.47 41.61
C ARG A 2 -10.64 26.95 41.78
N LYS A 3 -11.18 26.30 40.72
CA LYS A 3 -10.81 24.96 40.21
C LYS A 3 -11.41 23.73 40.93
N ILE A 4 -11.81 22.62 40.30
CA ILE A 4 -11.62 22.06 38.95
C ILE A 4 -12.83 21.16 38.65
N LEU A 5 -13.34 21.20 37.41
CA LEU A 5 -14.27 20.21 36.84
C LEU A 5 -13.41 19.06 36.30
N ILE A 6 -13.56 17.85 36.84
CA ILE A 6 -12.87 16.65 36.34
C ILE A 6 -13.73 16.09 35.20
N VAL A 7 -13.33 16.35 33.96
CA VAL A 7 -13.84 15.62 32.79
C VAL A 7 -12.98 14.36 32.67
N MET A 8 -13.55 13.23 33.08
CA MET A 8 -12.93 11.92 32.92
C MET A 8 -13.15 11.47 31.48
N MET A 9 -12.14 11.68 30.64
CA MET A 9 -12.11 11.21 29.25
C MET A 9 -11.77 9.72 29.28
N LEU A 10 -12.81 8.89 29.19
CA LEU A 10 -12.69 7.43 29.12
C LEU A 10 -12.43 7.04 27.66
N CYS A 11 -11.16 7.00 27.24
CA CYS A 11 -10.78 6.41 25.96
C CYS A 11 -10.90 4.88 26.06
N LEU A 12 -12.04 4.35 25.64
CA LEU A 12 -12.19 2.93 25.32
C LEU A 12 -11.74 2.75 23.87
N SER A 13 -10.48 2.36 23.66
CA SER A 13 -9.98 1.91 22.37
C SER A 13 -9.85 0.39 22.39
N PHE A 14 -10.82 -0.30 21.78
CA PHE A 14 -10.60 -1.64 21.24
C PHE A 14 -10.78 -1.53 19.73
N SER A 15 -9.68 -1.68 19.00
CA SER A 15 -9.69 -2.01 17.58
C SER A 15 -8.65 -3.11 17.38
N GLY A 16 -9.05 -4.22 16.77
CA GLY A 16 -8.10 -5.20 16.26
C GLY A 16 -7.45 -4.60 15.03
N PHE A 17 -6.24 -4.06 15.18
CA PHE A 17 -5.52 -3.43 14.10
C PHE A 17 -4.73 -4.48 13.30
N ALA A 18 -4.90 -4.48 11.98
CA ALA A 18 -3.78 -4.80 11.12
C ALA A 18 -2.80 -3.63 11.32
N GLU A 19 -1.88 -3.78 12.26
CA GLU A 19 -1.02 -2.71 12.75
C GLU A 19 0.33 -2.74 12.05
N VAL A 20 1.04 -1.61 12.05
CA VAL A 20 2.47 -1.65 11.76
C VAL A 20 3.13 -2.51 12.84
N ILE A 21 3.61 -3.72 12.48
CA ILE A 21 4.25 -4.61 13.44
C ILE A 21 5.68 -4.10 13.68
N CYS A 22 5.85 -3.33 14.74
CA CYS A 22 7.15 -2.82 15.20
C CYS A 22 7.66 -3.67 16.37
N GLY A 23 8.98 -3.82 16.48
CA GLY A 23 9.56 -4.29 17.75
C GLY A 23 9.41 -3.20 18.83
N GLY A 24 9.79 -1.98 18.46
CA GLY A 24 9.55 -0.77 19.26
C GLY A 24 9.42 0.45 18.37
N ASP A 25 8.46 1.31 18.69
CA ASP A 25 8.24 2.58 18.02
C ASP A 25 9.27 3.62 18.47
N LEU A 26 9.95 4.25 17.51
CA LEU A 26 10.91 5.31 17.78
C LEU A 26 10.26 6.69 17.62
N TRP A 27 9.60 6.89 16.48
CA TRP A 27 8.85 8.10 16.18
C TRP A 27 7.89 7.85 15.02
N THR A 28 6.87 8.70 14.94
CA THR A 28 5.88 8.72 13.86
C THR A 28 5.73 10.14 13.35
N VAL A 29 5.54 10.29 12.04
CA VAL A 29 5.36 11.61 11.40
C VAL A 29 4.34 11.51 10.28
N GLN A 30 3.37 12.43 10.27
CA GLN A 30 2.47 12.60 9.13
C GLN A 30 3.26 13.20 7.97
N ILE A 31 3.37 12.46 6.86
CA ILE A 31 4.14 12.89 5.69
C ILE A 31 3.25 13.47 4.59
N SER A 32 1.96 13.17 4.63
CA SER A 32 0.98 13.63 3.64
C SER A 32 -0.40 13.73 4.28
N VAL A 33 -1.12 14.79 3.90
CA VAL A 33 -2.52 15.01 4.20
C VAL A 33 -3.17 15.54 2.91
N THR A 34 -3.92 14.68 2.23
CA THR A 34 -4.49 14.97 0.91
C THR A 34 -6.01 14.93 0.97
N GLN A 35 -6.67 15.95 0.41
CA GLN A 35 -8.12 15.96 0.25
C GLN A 35 -8.50 15.28 -1.07
N ILE A 36 -9.38 14.29 -1.02
CA ILE A 36 -9.94 13.57 -2.15
C ILE A 36 -11.45 13.54 -1.96
N ASP A 37 -12.19 14.24 -2.83
CA ASP A 37 -13.63 14.46 -2.69
C ASP A 37 -13.99 15.04 -1.30
N ASN A 38 -14.82 14.33 -0.53
CA ASN A 38 -15.19 14.64 0.86
C ASN A 38 -14.36 13.86 1.90
N HIS A 39 -13.24 13.26 1.50
CA HIS A 39 -12.36 12.49 2.38
C HIS A 39 -10.99 13.14 2.51
N GLN A 40 -10.44 13.09 3.72
CA GLN A 40 -9.06 13.41 4.01
C GLN A 40 -8.27 12.12 4.17
N VAL A 41 -7.26 11.96 3.34
CA VAL A 41 -6.30 10.86 3.39
C VAL A 41 -5.05 11.33 4.12
N ILE A 42 -4.65 10.62 5.16
CA ILE A 42 -3.46 10.90 5.96
C ILE A 42 -2.49 9.74 5.79
N ILE A 43 -1.27 10.00 5.34
CA ILE A 43 -0.20 9.01 5.30
C ILE A 43 0.83 9.34 6.38
N THR A 44 1.15 8.35 7.19
CA THR A 44 2.09 8.43 8.31
C THR A 44 3.28 7.53 8.05
N LYS A 45 4.48 8.06 8.27
CA LYS A 45 5.72 7.31 8.30
C LYS A 45 6.08 6.98 9.76
N HIS A 46 6.41 5.72 9.99
CA HIS A 46 6.81 5.17 11.28
C HIS A 46 8.27 4.75 11.19
N ALA A 47 9.08 5.18 12.15
CA ALA A 47 10.41 4.61 12.37
C ALA A 47 10.31 3.58 13.48
N CYS A 48 10.67 2.35 13.14
CA CYS A 48 10.50 1.19 14.00
C CYS A 48 11.77 0.39 14.09
N THR A 49 12.00 -0.25 15.23
CA THR A 49 13.06 -1.24 15.32
C THR A 49 12.63 -2.56 14.63
N LYS A 50 13.58 -3.25 13.98
CA LYS A 50 13.38 -4.53 13.25
C LYS A 50 13.15 -5.74 14.18
N GLY A 51 12.67 -5.49 15.40
CA GLY A 51 12.64 -6.41 16.53
C GLY A 51 13.05 -5.70 17.83
N GLY A 52 13.12 -6.45 18.93
CA GLY A 52 13.36 -5.89 20.26
C GLY A 52 12.15 -5.16 20.82
N GLU A 53 12.29 -4.54 21.99
CA GLU A 53 11.21 -3.79 22.64
C GLU A 53 11.79 -2.67 23.53
N PHE A 54 10.97 -1.68 23.87
CA PHE A 54 11.31 -0.67 24.86
C PHE A 54 10.71 -1.04 26.22
N ILE A 55 11.56 -1.17 27.23
CA ILE A 55 11.16 -1.36 28.63
C ILE A 55 11.68 -0.18 29.42
N ASP A 56 10.76 0.58 30.05
CA ASP A 56 11.08 1.78 30.83
C ASP A 56 11.98 2.79 30.09
N GLY A 57 11.77 2.94 28.77
CA GLY A 57 12.52 3.86 27.90
C GLY A 57 13.89 3.36 27.45
N GLN A 58 14.32 2.16 27.86
CA GLN A 58 15.53 1.51 27.38
C GLN A 58 15.17 0.48 26.30
N PHE A 59 15.88 0.53 25.17
CA PHE A 59 15.72 -0.45 24.10
C PHE A 59 16.45 -1.75 24.44
N TYR A 60 15.79 -2.89 24.23
CA TYR A 60 16.35 -4.23 24.40
C TYR A 60 16.24 -5.02 23.11
N GLU A 61 17.30 -5.76 22.78
CA GLU A 61 17.39 -6.67 21.64
C GLU A 61 17.89 -8.01 22.18
N ASP A 62 17.16 -9.10 21.89
CA ASP A 62 17.42 -10.43 22.47
C ASP A 62 17.59 -10.43 24.01
N GLY A 63 16.78 -9.62 24.69
CA GLY A 63 16.80 -9.47 26.15
C GLY A 63 18.01 -8.70 26.70
N LYS A 64 18.81 -8.05 25.86
CA LYS A 64 19.98 -7.26 26.27
C LYS A 64 19.80 -5.78 25.94
N PRO A 65 20.25 -4.85 26.81
CA PRO A 65 20.25 -3.44 26.48
C PRO A 65 21.01 -3.19 25.18
N SER A 66 20.36 -2.52 24.24
CA SER A 66 20.91 -2.19 22.93
C SER A 66 20.66 -0.71 22.61
N LYS A 67 21.06 -0.29 21.41
CA LYS A 67 20.77 1.05 20.87
C LYS A 67 20.10 0.89 19.51
N ALA A 68 19.05 1.66 19.30
CA ALA A 68 18.48 1.84 17.96
C ALA A 68 19.51 2.55 17.07
N ARG A 69 19.74 2.01 15.86
CA ARG A 69 20.68 2.54 14.87
C ARG A 69 20.02 2.49 13.49
N GLU A 70 19.90 3.66 12.85
CA GLU A 70 19.19 3.84 11.57
C GLU A 70 19.61 2.83 10.49
N ASP A 71 20.91 2.59 10.33
CA ASP A 71 21.44 1.71 9.28
C ASP A 71 21.55 0.22 9.68
N TYR A 72 20.97 -0.18 10.81
CA TYR A 72 21.10 -1.55 11.33
C TYR A 72 19.75 -2.13 11.71
N ASN A 73 19.28 -1.79 12.90
CA ASN A 73 18.09 -2.37 13.52
C ASN A 73 16.89 -1.43 13.51
N VAL A 74 16.94 -0.36 12.72
CA VAL A 74 15.78 0.50 12.45
C VAL A 74 15.33 0.29 11.01
N GLY A 75 14.03 0.21 10.82
CA GLY A 75 13.34 0.21 9.54
C GLY A 75 12.27 1.29 9.52
N TYR A 76 11.71 1.51 8.35
CA TYR A 76 10.60 2.43 8.17
C TYR A 76 9.39 1.66 7.70
N SER A 77 8.22 2.06 8.17
CA SER A 77 6.96 1.56 7.66
C SER A 77 6.00 2.70 7.44
N PHE A 78 5.03 2.52 6.54
CA PHE A 78 4.06 3.53 6.18
C PHE A 78 2.64 3.01 6.40
N SER A 79 1.78 3.85 6.96
CA SER A 79 0.34 3.55 7.09
C SER A 79 -0.51 4.73 6.64
N GLY A 80 -1.71 4.42 6.17
CA GLY A 80 -2.71 5.39 5.77
C GLY A 80 -3.93 5.32 6.67
N GLN A 81 -4.59 6.46 6.87
CA GLN A 81 -5.89 6.60 7.50
C GLN A 81 -6.76 7.50 6.64
N VAL A 82 -8.07 7.24 6.60
CA VAL A 82 -9.04 8.05 5.87
C VAL A 82 -10.13 8.54 6.80
N ILE A 83 -10.36 9.85 6.74
CA ILE A 83 -11.35 10.58 7.54
C ILE A 83 -12.39 11.17 6.59
N ASP A 84 -13.68 11.03 6.91
CA ASP A 84 -14.77 11.66 6.14
C ASP A 84 -14.96 13.15 6.46
N GLY A 85 -15.83 13.83 5.71
CA GLY A 85 -16.15 15.24 5.93
C GLY A 85 -16.83 15.55 7.27
N ASN A 86 -17.23 14.53 8.04
CA ASN A 86 -17.78 14.66 9.40
C ASN A 86 -16.74 14.34 10.48
N ASN A 87 -15.46 14.23 10.12
CA ASN A 87 -14.37 13.89 11.02
C ASN A 87 -14.44 12.47 11.61
N HIS A 88 -15.14 11.55 10.94
CA HIS A 88 -15.11 10.13 11.32
C HIS A 88 -14.02 9.39 10.55
N ILE A 89 -13.27 8.54 11.26
CA ILE A 89 -12.36 7.59 10.63
C ILE A 89 -13.21 6.53 9.91
N VAL A 90 -13.10 6.48 8.58
CA VAL A 90 -13.80 5.52 7.73
C VAL A 90 -12.91 4.38 7.25
N GLU A 91 -11.59 4.58 7.31
CA GLU A 91 -10.59 3.54 7.17
C GLU A 91 -9.44 3.86 8.12
N ASP A 92 -9.22 2.96 9.08
CA ASP A 92 -8.26 3.21 10.15
C ASP A 92 -6.85 2.71 9.80
N PHE A 93 -6.74 1.88 8.76
CA PHE A 93 -5.45 1.39 8.30
C PHE A 93 -5.43 1.03 6.81
N ILE A 94 -4.47 1.64 6.08
CA ILE A 94 -4.11 1.29 4.71
C ILE A 94 -2.61 1.04 4.65
N GLY A 95 -2.19 -0.01 3.95
CA GLY A 95 -0.78 -0.24 3.65
C GLY A 95 -0.05 -1.08 4.68
N GLY A 96 1.06 -0.54 5.19
CA GLY A 96 2.19 -1.31 5.70
C GLY A 96 3.30 -1.41 4.66
N GLY A 97 4.53 -1.68 5.13
CA GLY A 97 5.69 -1.85 4.26
C GLY A 97 6.50 -0.59 4.05
N ASP A 98 7.43 -0.65 3.09
CA ASP A 98 8.48 0.34 2.89
C ASP A 98 8.02 1.60 2.14
N GLU A 99 6.83 1.59 1.53
CA GLU A 99 6.23 2.76 0.88
C GLU A 99 4.70 2.69 0.90
N LEU A 100 4.07 3.86 1.08
CA LEU A 100 2.65 4.08 0.83
C LEU A 100 2.45 5.44 0.16
N SER A 101 1.74 5.48 -0.96
CA SER A 101 1.44 6.71 -1.69
C SER A 101 0.08 6.64 -2.38
N ILE A 102 -0.50 7.81 -2.67
CA ILE A 102 -1.67 7.93 -3.55
C ILE A 102 -1.14 7.89 -4.99
N VAL A 103 -1.76 7.08 -5.85
CA VAL A 103 -1.37 6.91 -7.24
C VAL A 103 -2.04 7.96 -8.11
N ASP A 104 -1.26 8.62 -8.96
CA ASP A 104 -1.79 9.47 -10.02
C ASP A 104 -2.46 8.57 -11.09
N ALA A 105 -3.78 8.69 -11.20
CA ALA A 105 -4.56 7.94 -12.18
C ALA A 105 -4.89 8.82 -13.41
N PRO A 106 -5.11 8.21 -14.58
CA PRO A 106 -5.58 8.94 -15.76
C PRO A 106 -6.89 9.70 -15.50
N GLU A 107 -7.11 10.78 -16.24
CA GLU A 107 -8.33 11.58 -16.12
C GLU A 107 -9.59 10.72 -16.33
N GLY A 108 -10.58 10.88 -15.44
CA GLY A 108 -11.82 10.12 -15.46
C GLY A 108 -11.75 8.74 -14.80
N PHE A 109 -10.60 8.35 -14.22
CA PHE A 109 -10.49 7.08 -13.50
C PHE A 109 -11.42 7.05 -12.27
N PRO A 110 -12.20 5.97 -12.07
CA PRO A 110 -13.34 6.00 -11.14
C PRO A 110 -13.00 5.76 -9.67
N PHE A 111 -11.74 5.43 -9.33
CA PHE A 111 -11.38 4.98 -7.98
C PHE A 111 -10.15 5.70 -7.43
N LEU A 112 -10.10 5.82 -6.11
CA LEU A 112 -8.88 6.20 -5.40
C LEU A 112 -7.97 4.98 -5.30
N THR A 113 -6.73 5.11 -5.76
CA THR A 113 -5.73 4.04 -5.69
C THR A 113 -4.58 4.41 -4.76
N PHE A 114 -4.21 3.49 -3.88
CA PHE A 114 -2.99 3.55 -3.10
C PHE A 114 -1.97 2.54 -3.61
N LEU A 115 -0.71 2.94 -3.72
CA LEU A 115 0.42 2.02 -3.86
C LEU A 115 0.95 1.68 -2.47
N SER A 116 1.00 0.40 -2.13
CA SER A 116 1.75 -0.14 -0.99
C SER A 116 2.87 -1.04 -1.50
N SER A 117 4.09 -0.83 -1.01
CA SER A 117 5.27 -1.56 -1.47
C SER A 117 6.07 -2.18 -0.33
N PHE A 118 6.70 -3.32 -0.61
CA PHE A 118 7.67 -3.98 0.27
C PHE A 118 8.96 -4.23 -0.50
N TYR A 119 10.07 -3.76 0.06
CA TYR A 119 11.41 -3.72 -0.52
C TYR A 119 12.30 -4.73 0.21
N ALA A 120 12.09 -6.01 -0.08
CA ALA A 120 12.90 -7.10 0.46
C ALA A 120 13.89 -7.62 -0.61
N ALA A 121 14.20 -8.92 -0.58
CA ALA A 121 14.97 -9.56 -1.65
C ALA A 121 14.30 -9.42 -3.04
N ASN A 122 12.98 -9.22 -3.06
CA ASN A 122 12.19 -8.86 -4.23
C ASN A 122 11.38 -7.58 -3.94
N TYR A 123 11.05 -6.83 -4.99
CA TYR A 123 10.07 -5.74 -4.93
C TYR A 123 8.67 -6.33 -5.05
N SER A 124 7.85 -6.17 -4.01
CA SER A 124 6.42 -6.46 -4.09
C SER A 124 5.67 -5.14 -4.04
N HIS A 125 4.75 -4.98 -4.98
CA HIS A 125 3.91 -3.81 -5.09
C HIS A 125 2.46 -4.26 -5.10
N THR A 126 1.60 -3.51 -4.43
CA THR A 126 0.16 -3.74 -4.45
C THR A 126 -0.56 -2.41 -4.64
N TYR A 127 -1.43 -2.36 -5.63
CA TYR A 127 -2.41 -1.28 -5.77
C TYR A 127 -3.68 -1.65 -5.00
N LEU A 128 -4.09 -0.80 -4.08
CA LEU A 128 -5.31 -0.94 -3.28
C LEU A 128 -6.33 0.06 -3.80
N LEU A 129 -7.45 -0.44 -4.35
CA LEU A 129 -8.46 0.40 -4.98
C LEU A 129 -9.65 0.61 -4.04
N TYR A 130 -10.05 1.87 -3.89
CA TYR A 130 -11.16 2.30 -3.05
C TYR A 130 -12.18 3.08 -3.89
N SER A 131 -13.45 2.77 -3.69
CA SER A 131 -14.53 3.66 -4.07
C SER A 131 -14.70 4.75 -3.01
N THR A 132 -14.85 6.00 -3.44
CA THR A 132 -15.18 7.16 -2.57
C THR A 132 -16.68 7.46 -2.53
N PHE A 133 -17.48 6.85 -3.41
CA PHE A 133 -18.93 7.10 -3.53
C PHE A 133 -19.72 5.82 -3.84
N PRO A 134 -20.89 5.60 -3.19
CA PRO A 134 -21.54 6.44 -2.18
C PRO A 134 -20.91 6.35 -0.79
N THR A 135 -20.00 5.40 -0.58
CA THR A 135 -19.32 5.17 0.70
C THR A 135 -17.87 4.82 0.45
N PHE A 136 -16.97 5.29 1.31
CA PHE A 136 -15.57 4.86 1.29
C PHE A 136 -15.47 3.36 1.52
N LYS A 137 -14.98 2.62 0.52
CA LYS A 137 -14.86 1.16 0.63
C LYS A 137 -13.77 0.64 -0.29
N LYS A 138 -12.94 -0.27 0.23
CA LYS A 138 -12.02 -1.07 -0.59
C LYS A 138 -12.80 -1.97 -1.54
N ILE A 139 -12.53 -1.86 -2.84
CA ILE A 139 -13.19 -2.65 -3.87
C ILE A 139 -12.30 -3.75 -4.42
N ALA A 140 -10.98 -3.58 -4.39
CA ALA A 140 -10.04 -4.54 -4.97
C ALA A 140 -8.58 -4.34 -4.52
N GLU A 141 -7.78 -5.34 -4.83
CA GLU A 141 -6.33 -5.33 -4.74
C GLU A 141 -5.74 -5.83 -6.07
N ILE A 142 -4.71 -5.16 -6.56
CA ILE A 142 -3.91 -5.62 -7.70
C ILE A 142 -2.50 -5.84 -7.18
N ARG A 143 -2.17 -7.10 -6.95
CA ARG A 143 -0.82 -7.53 -6.55
C ARG A 143 0.06 -7.65 -7.77
N ASP A 144 1.33 -7.30 -7.58
CA ASP A 144 2.39 -7.38 -8.59
C ASP A 144 2.02 -6.73 -9.95
N PRO A 145 1.49 -5.48 -9.96
CA PRO A 145 1.30 -4.75 -11.20
C PRO A 145 2.66 -4.60 -11.92
N LEU A 146 2.64 -4.53 -13.25
CA LEU A 146 3.89 -4.42 -14.00
C LEU A 146 4.67 -3.16 -13.59
N ASN A 147 5.95 -3.36 -13.30
CA ASN A 147 6.88 -2.26 -13.11
C ASN A 147 7.50 -1.81 -14.44
N MET A 148 8.14 -0.64 -14.44
CA MET A 148 8.74 -0.04 -15.63
C MET A 148 9.79 -0.96 -16.27
N TRP A 149 10.56 -1.71 -15.46
CA TRP A 149 11.53 -2.68 -15.97
C TRP A 149 10.85 -3.80 -16.76
N GLN A 150 9.71 -4.30 -16.28
CA GLN A 150 8.92 -5.33 -16.95
C GLN A 150 8.20 -4.79 -18.19
N ALA A 151 7.57 -3.62 -18.08
CA ALA A 151 6.76 -3.04 -19.15
C ALA A 151 7.59 -2.43 -20.29
N ASN A 152 8.88 -2.10 -20.05
CA ASN A 152 9.78 -1.52 -21.06
C ASN A 152 10.93 -2.44 -21.43
N ASN A 153 10.70 -3.75 -21.42
CA ASN A 153 11.62 -4.76 -21.95
C ASN A 153 13.00 -4.65 -21.31
N LYS A 154 13.01 -4.77 -19.98
CA LYS A 154 14.20 -4.72 -19.10
C LYS A 154 14.86 -3.34 -18.97
N LYS A 155 14.11 -2.26 -19.22
CA LYS A 155 14.59 -0.87 -19.06
C LYS A 155 13.79 -0.13 -18.01
N GLY A 156 14.46 0.65 -17.17
CA GLY A 156 13.82 1.38 -16.07
C GLY A 156 13.99 0.67 -14.73
N SER A 157 13.09 0.97 -13.79
CA SER A 157 13.21 0.52 -12.40
C SER A 157 12.14 -0.51 -12.06
N GLU A 158 12.53 -1.53 -11.29
CA GLU A 158 11.57 -2.46 -10.68
C GLU A 158 10.74 -1.81 -9.57
N ARG A 159 11.18 -0.65 -9.04
CA ARG A 159 10.49 0.09 -7.97
C ARG A 159 9.34 0.97 -8.46
N ILE A 160 9.29 1.25 -9.76
CA ILE A 160 8.33 2.20 -10.34
C ILE A 160 7.31 1.38 -11.12
N ILE A 161 6.03 1.51 -10.77
CA ILE A 161 4.93 0.85 -11.48
C ILE A 161 4.65 1.55 -12.81
N ASP A 162 4.45 0.78 -13.88
CA ASP A 162 4.11 1.28 -15.22
C ASP A 162 2.74 1.97 -15.24
N GLY A 163 1.85 1.51 -14.35
CA GLY A 163 0.61 2.18 -13.99
C GLY A 163 -0.58 1.83 -14.88
N TYR A 164 -1.64 2.60 -14.72
CA TYR A 164 -2.84 2.47 -15.53
C TYR A 164 -2.62 3.04 -16.93
N TYR A 165 -3.27 2.45 -17.92
CA TYR A 165 -3.27 2.96 -19.29
C TYR A 165 -4.67 2.92 -19.90
N ILE A 166 -4.88 3.74 -20.93
CA ILE A 166 -6.15 3.78 -21.67
C ILE A 166 -5.94 3.11 -23.01
N ASN A 167 -6.79 2.15 -23.35
CA ASN A 167 -6.77 1.51 -24.66
C ASN A 167 -7.53 2.33 -25.72
N SER A 168 -7.50 1.91 -26.98
CA SER A 168 -8.18 2.56 -28.11
C SER A 168 -9.70 2.67 -27.94
N ASN A 169 -10.30 1.79 -27.12
CA ASN A 169 -11.72 1.82 -26.77
C ASN A 169 -12.04 2.75 -25.58
N GLY A 170 -11.06 3.48 -25.06
CA GLY A 170 -11.24 4.38 -23.91
C GLY A 170 -11.37 3.66 -22.56
N SER A 171 -11.03 2.37 -22.47
CA SER A 171 -11.10 1.61 -21.22
C SER A 171 -9.81 1.77 -20.41
N PHE A 172 -9.94 2.00 -19.11
CA PHE A 172 -8.82 1.94 -18.18
C PHE A 172 -8.37 0.51 -17.97
N LEU A 173 -7.10 0.24 -18.23
CA LEU A 173 -6.47 -1.06 -18.11
C LEU A 173 -5.27 -1.00 -17.18
N ILE A 174 -4.91 -2.15 -16.61
CA ILE A 174 -3.66 -2.38 -15.92
C ILE A 174 -3.25 -3.83 -16.08
N ASP A 175 -1.94 -4.03 -16.18
CA ASP A 175 -1.34 -5.35 -16.32
C ASP A 175 -0.64 -5.75 -15.02
N ARG A 176 -0.77 -7.02 -14.62
CA ARG A 176 -0.05 -7.61 -13.49
C ARG A 176 0.62 -8.92 -13.87
N LEU A 177 1.68 -9.27 -13.13
CA LEU A 177 2.18 -10.63 -13.13
C LEU A 177 1.30 -11.53 -12.26
N THR A 178 1.12 -12.77 -12.68
CA THR A 178 0.39 -13.79 -11.94
C THR A 178 1.03 -15.15 -12.13
N THR A 179 0.84 -16.04 -11.16
CA THR A 179 1.26 -17.45 -11.22
C THR A 179 0.06 -18.40 -11.24
N GLU A 180 -1.18 -17.89 -11.34
CA GLU A 180 -2.42 -18.67 -11.20
C GLU A 180 -2.55 -19.83 -12.22
N HIS A 181 -1.92 -19.73 -13.39
CA HIS A 181 -1.91 -20.80 -14.41
C HIS A 181 -0.75 -21.79 -14.27
N ASN A 182 0.17 -21.58 -13.33
CA ASN A 182 1.37 -22.39 -13.19
C ASN A 182 1.24 -23.41 -12.06
N GLU A 183 1.90 -24.56 -12.23
CA GLU A 183 1.94 -25.59 -11.20
C GLU A 183 2.62 -25.06 -9.93
N ALA A 184 1.94 -25.22 -8.79
CA ALA A 184 2.48 -24.81 -7.50
C ALA A 184 3.79 -25.56 -7.19
N GLY A 185 4.82 -24.82 -6.77
CA GLY A 185 6.10 -25.39 -6.31
C GLY A 185 7.20 -25.50 -7.38
N VAL A 186 6.97 -25.04 -8.61
CA VAL A 186 8.03 -24.94 -9.63
C VAL A 186 8.88 -23.69 -9.37
N TRP A 187 10.20 -23.87 -9.29
CA TRP A 187 11.18 -22.79 -9.11
C TRP A 187 12.19 -22.74 -10.28
N PRO A 188 12.45 -21.57 -10.89
CA PRO A 188 11.78 -20.28 -10.64
C PRO A 188 10.30 -20.31 -11.07
N PRO A 189 9.43 -19.52 -10.43
CA PRO A 189 8.05 -19.40 -10.86
C PRO A 189 8.01 -18.86 -12.29
N LYS A 190 7.26 -19.54 -13.16
CA LYS A 190 6.85 -18.93 -14.43
C LYS A 190 5.79 -17.89 -14.09
N TYR A 191 5.90 -16.71 -14.68
CA TYR A 191 4.90 -15.66 -14.55
C TYR A 191 4.14 -15.55 -15.86
N ASP A 192 2.83 -15.40 -15.73
CA ASP A 192 1.94 -15.01 -16.81
C ASP A 192 1.45 -13.58 -16.57
N LEU A 193 0.83 -13.02 -17.60
CA LEU A 193 0.35 -11.65 -17.64
C LEU A 193 -1.17 -11.65 -17.59
N GLU A 194 -1.73 -11.02 -16.57
CA GLU A 194 -3.16 -10.76 -16.50
C GLU A 194 -3.43 -9.28 -16.76
N THR A 195 -4.43 -8.98 -17.59
CA THR A 195 -4.92 -7.61 -17.76
C THR A 195 -6.28 -7.46 -17.12
N PHE A 196 -6.43 -6.44 -16.29
CA PHE A 196 -7.72 -6.01 -15.79
C PHE A 196 -8.21 -4.80 -16.57
N LYS A 197 -9.50 -4.82 -16.92
CA LYS A 197 -10.27 -3.61 -17.20
C LYS A 197 -10.83 -3.08 -15.89
N ILE A 198 -10.75 -1.76 -15.70
CA ILE A 198 -11.35 -1.06 -14.58
C ILE A 198 -12.52 -0.20 -15.08
N ASP A 199 -13.68 -0.36 -14.47
CA ASP A 199 -14.83 0.53 -14.63
C ASP A 199 -15.57 0.67 -13.29
N GLU A 200 -16.68 1.42 -13.27
CA GLU A 200 -17.44 1.68 -12.03
C GLU A 200 -17.90 0.41 -11.30
N SER A 201 -17.96 -0.75 -11.99
CA SER A 201 -18.31 -2.04 -11.39
C SER A 201 -17.14 -2.71 -10.64
N GLY A 202 -15.92 -2.22 -10.82
CA GLY A 202 -14.70 -2.72 -10.19
C GLY A 202 -13.67 -3.20 -11.22
N LEU A 203 -13.09 -4.38 -10.98
CA LEU A 203 -12.06 -4.98 -11.83
C LEU A 203 -12.64 -6.18 -12.57
N ILE A 204 -12.41 -6.21 -13.88
CA ILE A 204 -12.83 -7.30 -14.77
C ILE A 204 -11.57 -7.86 -15.43
N SER A 205 -11.24 -9.13 -15.18
CA SER A 205 -10.14 -9.80 -15.88
C SER A 205 -10.49 -9.94 -17.36
N LEU A 206 -9.60 -9.47 -18.24
CA LEU A 206 -9.68 -9.68 -19.69
C LEU A 206 -8.98 -10.99 -20.11
N GLY A 207 -8.46 -11.75 -19.15
CA GLY A 207 -7.78 -13.01 -19.37
C GLY A 207 -6.28 -12.95 -19.07
N ILE A 208 -5.70 -14.14 -19.02
CA ILE A 208 -4.28 -14.37 -18.74
C ILE A 208 -3.60 -14.86 -20.02
N ARG A 209 -2.40 -14.33 -20.30
CA ARG A 209 -1.58 -14.66 -21.46
C ARG A 209 -0.12 -14.87 -21.05
N ASP A 210 0.66 -15.57 -21.87
CA ASP A 210 2.10 -15.72 -21.63
C ASP A 210 2.77 -14.34 -21.51
N PHE A 211 3.61 -14.20 -20.48
CA PHE A 211 4.45 -13.01 -20.31
C PHE A 211 5.83 -13.25 -20.92
N ASP A 212 6.13 -12.52 -22.01
CA ASP A 212 7.48 -12.40 -22.54
C ASP A 212 7.97 -10.98 -22.33
N ILE A 213 8.84 -10.79 -21.34
CA ILE A 213 9.41 -9.49 -21.00
C ILE A 213 10.16 -8.85 -22.17
N GLU A 214 10.77 -9.61 -23.08
CA GLU A 214 11.53 -9.03 -24.20
C GLU A 214 10.62 -8.43 -25.27
N ASN A 215 9.37 -8.90 -25.35
CA ASN A 215 8.42 -8.57 -26.41
C ASN A 215 7.08 -8.05 -25.88
N TYR A 216 7.02 -7.69 -24.59
CA TYR A 216 5.80 -7.23 -23.95
C TYR A 216 5.22 -6.02 -24.68
N LYS A 217 3.89 -6.04 -24.81
CA LYS A 217 3.07 -4.94 -25.30
C LYS A 217 1.76 -4.87 -24.53
N ARG A 218 1.33 -3.65 -24.26
CA ARG A 218 -0.01 -3.33 -23.75
C ARG A 218 -1.09 -3.79 -24.72
N LEU A 219 -2.30 -4.02 -24.21
CA LEU A 219 -3.46 -4.21 -25.06
C LEU A 219 -3.87 -2.87 -25.69
N GLU A 220 -4.12 -2.90 -26.99
CA GLU A 220 -4.64 -1.75 -27.74
C GLU A 220 -6.17 -1.66 -27.66
#